data_AF-G3AH81-F1
#
_entry.id   AF-G3AH81-F1
#
_cell.length_a   1.000
_cell.length_b   1.000
_cell.length_c   1.000
_cell.angle_alpha   90.00
_cell.angle_beta   90.00
_cell.angle_gamma   90.00
#
_symmetry.space_group_name_H-M   'P 1'
#
loop_
_entity.id
_entity.type
_entity.pdbx_description
1 polymer ?
#
loop_
_entity_poly.entity_id
_entity_poly.type
_entity_poly.pdbx_seq_one_letter_code
_entity_poly.pdbx_strand_id
1 'polypeptide(L)'
;MNSSHFSALARKGANPDLVADLDVDAPLRSNKLIDPQDEQIDSLNFSIIYKLILAGKIQDAIDYANNTGNFALALILLGASQDYIDPVLDGISSPQENAKSGGIKHKLAWKRTVYKLSQQPNLNQYERLIYNYLSGGDIAENLKVAEENWEESLLLYASQLLLYKLESFISSFNPQETLSINVPKPQVDSIDQILNNLSNANDQLAQQGVDPIRVMTGAVMIDQVPSLLHNLIASSQDNQTLADQHLLRIITHLSIYLYSVTPSIDPQDLTVILTLYVAKLSECKAPELIPIYLSFMPDEKDARETYSLYLSSLTDREQRLKQLEMSKKITQPVITDDEMVIIDDSQGGKLVNVLRRTVERVMNETADHYVPQGPIVVQDDINGAVNDIDFKLYRAVEWFYDNKMYGDAISATIIVIRRFLSCGKLTALKKFAQGKDFNQLLADFDLQTLGGSEDDVQISEETKEELKSYARLLQGLSLIDQWKEFTRGNVSWASPIITNCLEKVTGTLRKLMTDWFKDLIESTADESSISVYQNIRSIYIPYLIIELLQVYTLARAKDWKYIRMAFELINDVANEEYDYLQCFTSCGRLDEFLTQAGHLAVTASERGASGIFT
;
A
#
# COMPACT_ATOMS: atom_id res chain seq x y z
N MET A 1 43.69 -21.05 49.95
CA MET A 1 42.83 -20.91 51.15
C MET A 1 43.22 -19.61 51.84
N ASN A 2 42.44 -18.55 51.65
CA ASN A 2 42.73 -17.20 52.17
C ASN A 2 42.34 -17.10 53.65
N SER A 3 43.23 -16.52 54.46
CA SER A 3 43.12 -16.37 55.92
C SER A 3 42.06 -15.38 56.40
N SER A 4 41.25 -14.80 55.51
CA SER A 4 40.21 -13.82 55.84
C SER A 4 38.92 -14.46 56.38
N HIS A 5 38.59 -15.68 55.97
CA HIS A 5 37.34 -16.35 56.38
C HIS A 5 37.29 -16.77 57.86
N PHE A 6 38.44 -16.88 58.54
CA PHE A 6 38.50 -17.26 59.96
C PHE A 6 38.39 -16.06 60.93
N SER A 7 38.35 -14.83 60.42
CA SER A 7 38.25 -13.64 61.29
C SER A 7 36.88 -13.52 62.00
N ALA A 8 35.81 -14.07 61.40
CA ALA A 8 34.48 -14.14 62.01
C ALA A 8 34.44 -15.13 63.20
N LEU A 9 35.09 -16.29 63.08
CA LEU A 9 35.24 -17.28 64.16
C LEU A 9 36.12 -16.78 65.33
N ALA A 10 36.93 -15.74 65.09
CA ALA A 10 37.87 -15.17 66.06
C ALA A 10 37.32 -13.98 66.86
N ARG A 11 36.06 -13.56 66.66
CA ARG A 11 35.41 -12.57 67.53
C ARG A 11 35.09 -13.22 68.89
N LYS A 12 36.06 -13.13 69.82
CA LYS A 12 35.85 -13.40 71.26
C LYS A 12 34.83 -12.41 71.81
N GLY A 13 33.59 -12.88 71.87
CA GLY A 13 32.41 -12.13 72.30
C GLY A 13 31.26 -12.49 71.37
N ALA A 14 30.76 -13.74 71.45
CA ALA A 14 29.56 -14.13 70.74
C ALA A 14 28.43 -13.19 71.16
N ASN A 15 27.94 -12.38 70.22
CA ASN A 15 26.73 -11.62 70.46
C ASN A 15 25.63 -12.67 70.73
N PRO A 16 25.03 -12.74 71.94
CA PRO A 16 24.12 -13.83 72.31
C PRO A 16 22.88 -13.93 71.42
N ASP A 17 22.64 -12.87 70.65
CA ASP A 17 21.51 -12.66 69.75
C ASP A 17 21.74 -13.21 68.32
N LEU A 18 22.93 -13.73 68.01
CA LEU A 18 23.22 -14.37 66.72
C LEU A 18 22.93 -15.87 66.73
N VAL A 19 22.56 -16.40 65.57
CA VAL A 19 22.27 -17.82 65.35
C VAL A 19 23.52 -18.68 65.63
N ALA A 20 23.33 -19.81 66.31
CA ALA A 20 24.41 -20.71 66.75
C ALA A 20 24.48 -22.02 65.96
N ASP A 21 23.39 -22.41 65.27
CA ASP A 21 23.31 -23.62 64.46
C ASP A 21 23.45 -23.27 62.96
N LEU A 22 23.90 -24.22 62.13
CA LEU A 22 24.19 -24.01 60.71
C LEU A 22 23.06 -24.47 59.75
N ASP A 23 21.96 -25.00 60.29
CA ASP A 23 20.78 -25.36 59.50
C ASP A 23 19.99 -24.13 59.05
N VAL A 24 19.35 -24.22 57.88
CA VAL A 24 18.62 -23.11 57.27
C VAL A 24 17.38 -22.68 58.07
N ASP A 25 16.83 -23.55 58.92
CA ASP A 25 15.72 -23.23 59.82
C ASP A 25 16.17 -22.72 61.19
N ALA A 26 17.48 -22.65 61.47
CA ALA A 26 18.01 -22.16 62.74
C ALA A 26 17.57 -20.72 63.08
N PRO A 27 17.56 -19.74 62.14
CA PRO A 27 17.03 -18.40 62.40
C PRO A 27 15.54 -18.42 62.74
N LEU A 28 14.77 -19.32 62.13
CA LEU A 28 13.32 -19.46 62.34
C LEU A 28 13.00 -20.12 63.70
N ARG A 29 13.74 -21.16 64.06
CA ARG A 29 13.55 -21.94 65.30
C ARG A 29 14.00 -21.17 66.54
N SER A 30 15.14 -20.47 66.44
CA SER A 30 15.75 -19.78 67.57
C SER A 30 15.33 -18.31 67.70
N ASN A 31 14.68 -17.76 66.66
CA ASN A 31 14.32 -16.33 66.55
C ASN A 31 15.53 -15.40 66.77
N LYS A 32 16.70 -15.85 66.34
CA LYS A 32 17.97 -15.12 66.43
C LYS A 32 18.36 -14.55 65.07
N LEU A 33 19.20 -13.51 65.09
CA LEU A 33 19.60 -12.78 63.89
C LEU A 33 20.77 -13.47 63.17
N ILE A 34 20.75 -13.37 61.84
CA ILE A 34 21.89 -13.70 60.98
C ILE A 34 22.88 -12.51 61.05
N ASP A 35 24.18 -12.75 60.86
CA ASP A 35 25.13 -11.64 60.76
C ASP A 35 24.75 -10.74 59.56
N PRO A 36 24.73 -9.40 59.71
CA PRO A 36 24.29 -8.50 58.64
C PRO A 36 25.08 -8.65 57.32
N GLN A 37 26.34 -9.11 57.36
CA GLN A 37 27.12 -9.35 56.14
C GLN A 37 26.63 -10.59 55.39
N ASP A 38 26.29 -11.65 56.12
CA ASP A 38 25.76 -12.89 55.55
C ASP A 38 24.36 -12.64 54.99
N GLU A 39 23.51 -11.89 55.72
CA GLU A 39 22.17 -11.52 55.25
C GLU A 39 22.21 -10.70 53.94
N GLN A 40 23.20 -9.82 53.77
CA GLN A 40 23.38 -9.06 52.52
C GLN A 40 23.77 -9.97 51.34
N ILE A 41 24.65 -10.93 51.57
CA ILE A 41 25.07 -11.90 50.55
C ILE A 41 23.88 -12.79 50.15
N ASP A 42 23.11 -13.26 51.13
CA ASP A 42 21.93 -14.08 50.90
C ASP A 42 20.83 -13.30 50.18
N SER A 43 20.55 -12.04 50.56
CA SER A 43 19.65 -11.15 49.83
C SER A 43 20.05 -11.03 48.35
N LEU A 44 21.33 -10.83 48.05
CA LEU A 44 21.80 -10.72 46.67
C LEU A 44 21.60 -12.05 45.91
N ASN A 45 21.99 -13.17 46.51
CA ASN A 45 21.85 -14.48 45.89
C ASN A 45 20.38 -14.83 45.64
N PHE A 46 19.50 -14.62 46.61
CA PHE A 46 18.07 -14.86 46.47
C PHE A 46 17.43 -13.91 45.45
N SER A 47 17.88 -12.66 45.34
CA SER A 47 17.37 -11.75 44.30
C SER A 47 17.68 -12.25 42.88
N ILE A 48 18.88 -12.81 42.66
CA ILE A 48 19.30 -13.39 41.38
C ILE A 48 18.48 -14.64 41.09
N ILE A 49 18.34 -15.53 42.08
CA ILE A 49 17.52 -16.74 41.96
C ILE A 49 16.07 -16.39 41.63
N TYR A 50 15.50 -15.38 42.31
CA TYR A 50 14.15 -14.90 42.04
C TYR A 50 13.98 -14.42 40.59
N LYS A 51 14.92 -13.62 40.07
CA LYS A 51 14.89 -13.19 38.66
C LYS A 51 15.09 -14.34 37.67
N LEU A 52 15.93 -15.33 37.97
CA LEU A 52 16.10 -16.53 37.15
C LEU A 52 14.80 -17.35 37.07
N ILE A 53 14.07 -17.46 38.19
CA ILE A 53 12.79 -18.15 38.26
C ILE A 53 11.72 -17.43 37.43
N LEU A 54 11.62 -16.10 37.55
CA LEU A 54 10.69 -15.31 36.72
C LEU A 54 11.00 -15.42 35.23
N ALA A 55 12.28 -15.55 34.86
CA ALA A 55 12.71 -15.78 33.48
C ALA A 55 12.47 -17.23 32.99
N GLY A 56 11.92 -18.12 33.81
CA GLY A 56 11.70 -19.54 33.48
C GLY A 56 12.98 -20.39 33.48
N LYS A 57 14.13 -19.84 33.91
CA LYS A 57 15.43 -20.51 33.93
C LYS A 57 15.62 -21.30 35.24
N ILE A 58 14.77 -22.30 35.44
CA ILE A 58 14.71 -23.03 36.70
C ILE A 58 15.98 -23.86 36.96
N GLN A 59 16.56 -24.46 35.91
CA GLN A 59 17.81 -25.21 36.06
C GLN A 59 18.98 -24.31 36.44
N ASP A 60 19.13 -23.15 35.79
CA ASP A 60 20.15 -22.16 36.14
C ASP A 60 19.97 -21.67 37.58
N ALA A 61 18.72 -21.50 38.04
CA ALA A 61 18.40 -21.14 39.42
C ALA A 61 18.84 -22.24 40.42
N ILE A 62 18.62 -23.52 40.08
CA ILE A 62 19.07 -24.67 40.89
C ILE A 62 20.60 -24.73 40.94
N ASP A 63 21.27 -24.59 39.78
CA ASP A 63 22.72 -24.65 39.69
C ASP A 63 23.37 -23.46 40.42
N TYR A 64 22.79 -22.26 40.29
CA TYR A 64 23.22 -21.08 41.02
C TYR A 64 23.03 -21.25 42.55
N ALA A 65 21.89 -21.82 42.99
CA ALA A 65 21.67 -22.14 44.39
C ALA A 65 22.70 -23.16 44.92
N ASN A 66 23.03 -24.21 44.14
CA ASN A 66 24.07 -25.17 44.50
C ASN A 66 25.47 -24.54 44.57
N ASN A 67 25.83 -23.70 43.59
CA ASN A 67 27.14 -23.05 43.52
C ASN A 67 27.36 -22.03 44.65
N THR A 68 26.29 -21.42 45.15
CA THR A 68 26.31 -20.47 46.27
C THR A 68 26.17 -21.15 47.64
N GLY A 69 26.03 -22.48 47.69
CA GLY A 69 25.87 -23.24 48.94
C GLY A 69 24.44 -23.26 49.50
N ASN A 70 23.47 -22.70 48.78
CA ASN A 70 22.04 -22.66 49.13
C ASN A 70 21.34 -23.99 48.75
N PHE A 71 21.85 -25.11 49.25
CA PHE A 71 21.38 -26.46 48.87
C PHE A 71 19.91 -26.72 49.25
N ALA A 72 19.43 -26.18 50.37
CA ALA A 72 18.04 -26.33 50.78
C ALA A 72 17.09 -25.68 49.78
N LEU A 73 17.42 -24.47 49.33
CA LEU A 73 16.66 -23.77 48.29
C LEU A 73 16.73 -24.52 46.95
N ALA A 74 17.89 -25.06 46.59
CA ALA A 74 18.03 -25.91 45.40
C ALA A 74 17.08 -27.13 45.43
N LEU A 75 16.91 -27.77 46.59
CA LEU A 75 15.96 -28.88 46.78
C LEU A 75 14.49 -28.41 46.67
N ILE A 76 14.17 -27.23 47.20
CA ILE A 76 12.83 -26.63 47.06
C ILE A 76 12.54 -26.37 45.58
N LEU A 77 13.48 -25.78 44.85
CA LEU A 77 13.35 -25.52 43.40
C LEU A 77 13.22 -26.81 42.59
N LEU A 78 13.99 -27.85 42.94
CA LEU A 78 13.87 -29.16 42.33
C LEU A 78 12.46 -29.72 42.54
N GLY A 79 11.94 -29.62 43.77
CA GLY A 79 10.58 -30.02 44.11
C GLY A 79 9.49 -29.25 43.37
N ALA A 80 9.74 -27.96 43.09
CA ALA A 80 8.85 -27.15 42.27
C ALA A 80 8.80 -27.62 40.82
N SER A 81 9.97 -27.94 40.25
CA SER A 81 10.12 -28.31 38.83
C SER A 81 9.71 -29.75 38.51
N GLN A 82 9.89 -30.69 39.44
CA GLN A 82 9.71 -32.12 39.17
C GLN A 82 8.42 -32.66 39.77
N ASP A 83 7.43 -32.90 38.91
CA ASP A 83 6.26 -33.70 39.26
C ASP A 83 6.63 -35.18 39.35
N TYR A 84 5.87 -35.94 40.13
CA TYR A 84 6.14 -37.37 40.27
C TYR A 84 5.86 -38.10 38.96
N ILE A 85 6.89 -38.77 38.45
CA ILE A 85 6.80 -39.61 37.26
C ILE A 85 7.30 -41.00 37.66
N ASP A 86 6.48 -42.00 37.36
CA ASP A 86 6.83 -43.41 37.47
C ASP A 86 6.90 -44.03 36.07
N PRO A 87 8.11 -44.23 35.51
CA PRO A 87 8.28 -44.71 34.14
C PRO A 87 7.53 -46.01 33.83
N VAL A 88 7.30 -46.85 34.85
CA VAL A 88 6.59 -48.13 34.71
C VAL A 88 5.08 -47.91 34.67
N LEU A 89 4.53 -47.07 35.56
CA LEU A 89 3.08 -46.81 35.62
C LEU A 89 2.60 -45.87 34.50
N ASP A 90 3.43 -44.89 34.14
CA ASP A 90 3.10 -43.87 33.15
C ASP A 90 3.42 -44.33 31.71
N GLY A 91 3.93 -45.55 31.54
CA GLY A 91 4.18 -46.16 30.23
C GLY A 91 5.26 -45.46 29.40
N ILE A 92 6.24 -44.84 30.06
CA ILE A 92 7.30 -44.06 29.40
C ILE A 92 8.42 -45.01 28.97
N SER A 93 8.55 -45.21 27.65
CA SER A 93 9.63 -45.98 27.03
C SER A 93 10.99 -45.30 27.22
N SER A 94 11.67 -45.61 28.32
CA SER A 94 13.03 -45.15 28.57
C SER A 94 14.05 -46.04 27.84
N PRO A 95 15.04 -45.47 27.12
CA PRO A 95 16.15 -46.25 26.55
C PRO A 95 17.13 -46.81 27.59
N GLN A 96 16.98 -46.43 28.87
CA GLN A 96 17.73 -47.01 29.99
C GLN A 96 16.90 -48.12 30.65
N GLU A 97 17.48 -49.32 30.77
CA GLU A 97 16.84 -50.52 31.35
C GLU A 97 16.43 -50.38 32.83
N ASN A 98 16.71 -49.25 33.48
CA ASN A 98 16.38 -48.99 34.90
C ASN A 98 15.97 -47.52 35.14
N ALA A 99 14.92 -47.05 34.48
CA ALA A 99 14.37 -45.73 34.76
C ALA A 99 13.80 -45.69 36.20
N LYS A 100 14.40 -44.88 37.07
CA LYS A 100 13.94 -44.70 38.45
C LYS A 100 12.79 -43.70 38.46
N SER A 101 11.81 -43.92 39.33
CA SER A 101 10.81 -42.90 39.62
C SER A 101 11.46 -41.68 40.26
N GLY A 102 10.98 -40.50 39.90
CA GLY A 102 11.53 -39.22 40.32
C GLY A 102 10.43 -38.19 40.57
N GLY A 103 10.78 -37.08 41.20
CA GLY A 103 9.84 -36.01 41.54
C GLY A 103 9.05 -36.22 42.83
N ILE A 104 8.14 -35.29 43.12
CA ILE A 104 7.40 -35.24 44.39
C ILE A 104 6.00 -35.86 44.23
N LYS A 105 5.76 -36.99 44.92
CA LYS A 105 4.45 -37.67 44.97
C LYS A 105 3.34 -36.79 45.54
N HIS A 106 3.64 -36.09 46.63
CA HIS A 106 2.67 -35.26 47.35
C HIS A 106 2.84 -33.78 46.99
N LYS A 107 2.55 -33.42 45.73
CA LYS A 107 2.81 -32.08 45.20
C LYS A 107 1.94 -31.01 45.86
N LEU A 108 0.67 -31.32 46.16
CA LEU A 108 -0.20 -30.41 46.90
C LEU A 108 0.29 -30.25 48.35
N ALA A 109 0.78 -31.36 48.90
CA ALA A 109 1.60 -31.48 50.10
C ALA A 109 2.67 -30.37 50.21
N TRP A 110 3.57 -30.44 49.24
CA TRP A 110 4.73 -29.58 49.08
C TRP A 110 4.32 -28.12 48.87
N LYS A 111 3.36 -27.83 47.98
CA LYS A 111 2.89 -26.47 47.68
C LYS A 111 2.41 -25.73 48.93
N ARG A 112 1.58 -26.38 49.75
CA ARG A 112 1.06 -25.80 51.00
C ARG A 112 2.15 -25.61 52.06
N THR A 113 3.13 -26.50 52.08
CA THR A 113 4.28 -26.40 52.98
C THR A 113 5.17 -25.22 52.61
N VAL A 114 5.48 -25.05 51.32
CA VAL A 114 6.24 -23.90 50.80
C VAL A 114 5.50 -22.59 51.02
N TYR A 115 4.17 -22.58 50.83
CA TYR A 115 3.38 -21.40 51.19
C TYR A 115 3.45 -21.08 52.69
N LYS A 116 3.29 -22.08 53.56
CA LYS A 116 3.40 -21.84 55.01
C LYS A 116 4.80 -21.36 55.41
N LEU A 117 5.84 -21.82 54.70
CA LEU A 117 7.20 -21.34 54.88
C LEU A 117 7.32 -19.87 54.48
N SER A 118 6.74 -19.45 53.35
CA SER A 118 6.80 -18.06 52.89
C SER A 118 6.19 -17.05 53.88
N GLN A 119 5.24 -17.49 54.71
CA GLN A 119 4.60 -16.65 55.73
C GLN A 119 5.44 -16.45 57.00
N GLN A 120 6.63 -17.06 57.10
CA GLN A 120 7.50 -16.88 58.27
C GLN A 120 8.14 -15.47 58.26
N PRO A 121 8.01 -14.67 59.33
CA PRO A 121 8.41 -13.26 59.32
C PRO A 121 9.94 -13.05 59.25
N ASN A 122 10.72 -14.01 59.74
CA ASN A 122 12.19 -13.91 59.82
C ASN A 122 12.92 -14.40 58.57
N LEU A 123 12.19 -14.73 57.50
CA LEU A 123 12.81 -15.08 56.22
C LEU A 123 13.25 -13.84 55.46
N ASN A 124 14.30 -14.01 54.66
CA ASN A 124 14.76 -12.99 53.74
C ASN A 124 13.65 -12.58 52.78
N GLN A 125 13.56 -11.29 52.43
CA GLN A 125 12.53 -10.78 51.52
C GLN A 125 12.47 -11.56 50.21
N TYR A 126 13.59 -11.70 49.48
CA TYR A 126 13.60 -12.36 48.18
C TYR A 126 13.35 -13.87 48.29
N GLU A 127 13.78 -14.49 49.39
CA GLU A 127 13.46 -15.88 49.69
C GLU A 127 11.94 -16.09 49.84
N ARG A 128 11.25 -15.20 50.58
CA ARG A 128 9.79 -15.21 50.65
C ARG A 128 9.13 -15.02 49.29
N LEU A 129 9.64 -14.11 48.46
CA LEU A 129 9.12 -13.87 47.11
C LEU A 129 9.22 -15.11 46.23
N ILE A 130 10.34 -15.85 46.31
CA ILE A 130 10.52 -17.13 45.62
C ILE A 130 9.45 -18.11 46.08
N TYR A 131 9.30 -18.31 47.39
CA TYR A 131 8.33 -19.26 47.94
C TYR A 131 6.89 -18.90 47.58
N ASN A 132 6.50 -17.63 47.68
CA ASN A 132 5.17 -17.15 47.28
C ASN A 132 4.87 -17.42 45.80
N TYR A 133 5.85 -17.17 44.92
CA TYR A 133 5.72 -17.44 43.49
C TYR A 133 5.55 -18.93 43.20
N LEU A 134 6.44 -19.77 43.75
CA LEU A 134 6.42 -21.22 43.55
C LEU A 134 5.14 -21.87 44.12
N SER A 135 4.64 -21.36 45.24
CA SER A 135 3.43 -21.87 45.85
C SER A 135 2.15 -21.29 45.27
N GLY A 136 2.21 -20.30 44.38
CA GLY A 136 1.03 -19.57 43.90
C GLY A 136 0.20 -18.97 45.05
N GLY A 137 0.89 -18.50 46.10
CA GLY A 137 0.30 -17.99 47.34
C GLY A 137 -0.10 -16.53 47.25
N ASP A 138 0.07 -15.78 48.34
CA ASP A 138 -0.09 -14.32 48.32
C ASP A 138 1.05 -13.67 47.53
N ILE A 139 0.73 -13.09 46.38
CA ILE A 139 1.68 -12.42 45.48
C ILE A 139 1.76 -10.90 45.74
N ALA A 140 1.11 -10.35 46.78
CA ALA A 140 1.10 -8.91 47.02
C ALA A 140 2.51 -8.31 47.20
N GLU A 141 3.42 -9.02 47.88
CA GLU A 141 4.83 -8.58 47.98
C GLU A 141 5.57 -8.68 46.64
N ASN A 142 5.28 -9.71 45.84
CA ASN A 142 5.87 -9.88 44.51
C ASN A 142 5.44 -8.74 43.58
N LEU A 143 4.17 -8.36 43.61
CA LEU A 143 3.63 -7.25 42.81
C LEU A 143 4.24 -5.90 43.20
N LYS A 144 4.54 -5.68 44.49
CA LYS A 144 5.26 -4.46 44.92
C LYS A 144 6.68 -4.38 44.35
N VAL A 145 7.35 -5.53 44.18
CA VAL A 145 8.69 -5.56 43.56
C VAL A 145 8.61 -5.42 42.04
N ALA A 146 7.54 -5.92 41.42
CA ALA A 146 7.27 -5.81 40.00
C ALA A 146 6.48 -4.54 39.61
N GLU A 147 6.35 -3.58 40.53
CA GLU A 147 5.42 -2.45 40.41
C GLU A 147 5.68 -1.55 39.19
N GLU A 148 6.92 -1.55 38.68
CA GLU A 148 7.33 -0.78 37.50
C GLU A 148 7.41 -1.63 36.21
N ASN A 149 7.06 -2.91 36.25
CA ASN A 149 7.22 -3.83 35.12
C ASN A 149 5.90 -4.55 34.79
N TRP A 150 5.33 -4.19 33.65
CA TRP A 150 4.06 -4.72 33.17
C TRP A 150 4.11 -6.22 32.88
N GLU A 151 5.18 -6.70 32.23
CA GLU A 151 5.33 -8.12 31.88
C GLU A 151 5.53 -9.01 33.12
N GLU A 152 6.33 -8.56 34.09
CA GLU A 152 6.51 -9.28 35.36
C GLU A 152 5.20 -9.33 36.14
N SER A 153 4.45 -8.23 36.20
CA SER A 153 3.14 -8.19 36.88
C SER A 153 2.12 -9.12 36.22
N LEU A 154 2.05 -9.14 34.88
CA LEU A 154 1.21 -10.07 34.12
C LEU A 154 1.57 -11.53 34.42
N LEU A 155 2.87 -11.85 34.39
CA LEU A 155 3.38 -13.19 34.71
C LEU A 155 2.98 -13.62 36.12
N LEU A 156 3.13 -12.76 37.13
CA LEU A 156 2.79 -13.08 38.51
C LEU A 156 1.32 -13.44 38.67
N TYR A 157 0.41 -12.63 38.11
CA TYR A 157 -1.02 -12.93 38.12
C TYR A 157 -1.36 -14.21 37.35
N ALA A 158 -0.78 -14.40 36.16
CA ALA A 158 -1.03 -15.58 35.33
C ALA A 158 -0.53 -16.87 36.01
N SER A 159 0.66 -16.84 36.61
CA SER A 159 1.24 -17.96 37.35
C SER A 159 0.41 -18.31 38.58
N GLN A 160 -0.05 -17.32 39.35
CA GLN A 160 -0.95 -17.55 40.49
C GLN A 160 -2.26 -18.23 40.04
N LEU A 161 -2.87 -17.73 38.97
CA LEU A 161 -4.11 -18.27 38.41
C LEU A 161 -3.93 -19.70 37.90
N LEU A 162 -2.84 -19.98 37.17
CA LEU A 162 -2.50 -21.31 36.67
C LEU A 162 -2.34 -22.31 37.83
N LEU A 163 -1.52 -21.96 38.83
CA LEU A 163 -1.25 -22.83 39.98
C LEU A 163 -2.52 -23.10 40.80
N TYR A 164 -3.43 -22.13 40.91
CA TYR A 164 -4.72 -22.31 41.58
C TYR A 164 -5.67 -23.20 40.77
N LYS A 165 -5.77 -23.01 39.45
CA LYS A 165 -6.60 -23.85 38.58
C LYS A 165 -6.09 -25.29 38.54
N LEU A 166 -4.77 -25.49 38.49
CA LEU A 166 -4.14 -26.80 38.55
C LEU A 166 -4.40 -27.49 39.90
N GLU A 167 -4.28 -26.77 41.02
CA GLU A 167 -4.63 -27.32 42.34
C GLU A 167 -6.11 -27.70 42.43
N SER A 168 -7.01 -26.84 41.92
CA SER A 168 -8.45 -27.11 41.90
C SER A 168 -8.78 -28.34 41.05
N PHE A 169 -8.12 -28.48 39.91
CA PHE A 169 -8.23 -29.65 39.04
C PHE A 169 -7.75 -30.92 39.75
N ILE A 170 -6.54 -30.95 40.30
CA ILE A 170 -6.00 -32.14 41.00
C ILE A 170 -6.85 -32.49 42.22
N SER A 171 -7.27 -31.50 43.00
CA SER A 171 -8.09 -31.70 44.21
C SER A 171 -9.46 -32.32 43.87
N SER A 172 -9.97 -32.10 42.66
CA SER A 172 -11.22 -32.73 42.20
C SER A 172 -11.06 -34.25 41.97
N PHE A 173 -9.86 -34.72 41.61
CA PHE A 173 -9.57 -36.15 41.42
C PHE A 173 -9.06 -36.84 42.69
N ASN A 174 -8.38 -36.12 43.58
CA ASN A 174 -7.81 -36.70 44.79
C ASN A 174 -7.99 -35.81 46.04
N PRO A 175 -9.19 -35.84 46.67
CA PRO A 175 -9.51 -34.96 47.81
C PRO A 175 -8.70 -35.25 49.09
N GLN A 176 -8.07 -36.42 49.17
CA GLN A 176 -7.43 -36.93 50.39
C GLN A 176 -6.03 -36.36 50.66
N GLU A 177 -5.41 -35.66 49.69
CA GLU A 177 -4.04 -35.12 49.82
C GLU A 177 -3.98 -33.75 50.53
N THR A 178 -5.06 -33.31 51.18
CA THR A 178 -5.20 -31.93 51.64
C THR A 178 -4.69 -31.72 53.07
N LEU A 179 -3.52 -31.09 53.22
CA LEU A 179 -3.14 -30.41 54.47
C LEU A 179 -4.11 -29.25 54.74
N SER A 180 -4.48 -29.01 56.00
CA SER A 180 -5.41 -27.95 56.44
C SER A 180 -4.82 -26.52 56.37
N ILE A 181 -3.97 -26.22 55.38
CA ILE A 181 -3.39 -24.89 55.17
C ILE A 181 -4.19 -24.20 54.08
N ASN A 182 -4.81 -23.07 54.43
CA ASN A 182 -5.59 -22.26 53.49
C ASN A 182 -4.64 -21.37 52.67
N VAL A 183 -4.47 -21.70 51.40
CA VAL A 183 -3.76 -20.85 50.43
C VAL A 183 -4.76 -19.83 49.88
N PRO A 184 -4.43 -18.52 49.84
CA PRO A 184 -5.31 -17.49 49.30
C PRO A 184 -5.75 -17.83 47.88
N LYS A 185 -7.02 -17.56 47.57
CA LYS A 185 -7.51 -17.63 46.20
C LYS A 185 -6.91 -16.46 45.41
N PRO A 186 -6.65 -16.63 44.09
CA PRO A 186 -6.29 -15.53 43.21
C PRO A 186 -7.31 -14.39 43.32
N GLN A 187 -6.84 -13.16 43.10
CA GLN A 187 -7.71 -11.97 43.10
C GLN A 187 -8.61 -11.90 41.86
N VAL A 188 -8.32 -12.72 40.84
CA VAL A 188 -8.88 -12.68 39.49
C VAL A 188 -9.03 -14.10 38.95
N ASP A 189 -10.06 -14.33 38.14
CA ASP A 189 -10.44 -15.67 37.66
C ASP A 189 -10.09 -15.94 36.18
N SER A 190 -9.77 -14.89 35.42
CA SER A 190 -9.48 -14.95 33.99
C SER A 190 -8.36 -14.00 33.56
N ILE A 191 -7.77 -14.24 32.38
CA ILE A 191 -6.76 -13.36 31.79
C ILE A 191 -7.32 -11.97 31.50
N ASP A 192 -8.59 -11.88 31.06
CA ASP A 192 -9.29 -10.60 30.85
C ASP A 192 -9.32 -9.75 32.13
N GLN A 193 -9.67 -10.34 33.27
CA GLN A 193 -9.67 -9.64 34.56
C GLN A 193 -8.25 -9.24 35.00
N ILE A 194 -7.23 -10.05 34.66
CA ILE A 194 -5.83 -9.68 34.91
C ILE A 194 -5.47 -8.41 34.13
N LEU A 195 -5.78 -8.37 32.83
CA LEU A 195 -5.51 -7.20 31.98
C LEU A 195 -6.26 -5.95 32.48
N ASN A 196 -7.54 -6.10 32.85
CA ASN A 196 -8.34 -5.03 33.44
C ASN A 196 -7.79 -4.55 34.80
N ASN A 197 -7.22 -5.44 35.60
CA ASN A 197 -6.56 -5.02 36.84
C ASN A 197 -5.24 -4.28 36.57
N LEU A 198 -4.45 -4.72 35.59
CA LEU A 198 -3.21 -4.04 35.21
C LEU A 198 -3.48 -2.63 34.63
N SER A 199 -4.56 -2.46 33.88
CA SER A 199 -4.96 -1.14 33.37
C SER A 199 -5.45 -0.19 34.46
N ASN A 200 -5.97 -0.72 35.57
CA ASN A 200 -6.48 0.04 36.72
C ASN A 200 -5.53 0.03 37.93
N ALA A 201 -4.28 -0.40 37.75
CA ALA A 201 -3.28 -0.47 38.81
C ALA A 201 -2.74 0.94 39.14
N ASN A 202 -1.43 1.09 39.26
CA ASN A 202 -0.81 2.40 39.42
C ASN A 202 -0.68 3.13 38.05
N ASP A 203 -0.38 4.44 38.11
CA ASP A 203 -0.26 5.28 36.90
C ASP A 203 0.84 4.78 35.94
N GLN A 204 1.92 4.18 36.46
CA GLN A 204 3.05 3.70 35.64
C GLN A 204 2.69 2.45 34.83
N LEU A 205 2.07 1.44 35.46
CA LEU A 205 1.63 0.21 34.79
C LEU A 205 0.49 0.50 33.82
N ALA A 206 -0.43 1.39 34.19
CA ALA A 206 -1.50 1.84 33.32
C ALA A 206 -0.93 2.50 32.06
N GLN A 207 0.06 3.40 32.19
CA GLN A 207 0.74 4.02 31.05
C GLN A 207 1.47 3.00 30.15
N GLN A 208 2.15 2.01 30.76
CA GLN A 208 2.78 0.95 30.00
C GLN A 208 1.76 0.10 29.22
N GLY A 209 0.61 -0.20 29.83
CA GLY A 209 -0.46 -0.99 29.24
C GLY A 209 -1.17 -0.33 28.04
N VAL A 210 -1.04 0.99 27.87
CA VAL A 210 -1.55 1.73 26.71
C VAL A 210 -0.69 1.53 25.45
N ASP A 211 0.51 0.96 25.59
CA ASP A 211 1.37 0.64 24.44
C ASP A 211 0.61 -0.23 23.41
N PRO A 212 0.57 0.16 22.12
CA PRO A 212 -0.24 -0.54 21.13
C PRO A 212 0.11 -2.02 20.94
N ILE A 213 1.38 -2.40 21.10
CA ILE A 213 1.82 -3.79 20.96
C ILE A 213 1.33 -4.61 22.17
N ARG A 214 1.36 -4.04 23.37
CA ARG A 214 0.78 -4.69 24.56
C ARG A 214 -0.73 -4.82 24.47
N VAL A 215 -1.43 -3.79 23.98
CA VAL A 215 -2.87 -3.86 23.74
C VAL A 215 -3.22 -4.98 22.75
N MET A 216 -2.49 -5.06 21.62
CA MET A 216 -2.67 -6.16 20.66
C MET A 216 -2.37 -7.53 21.28
N THR A 217 -1.28 -7.64 22.05
CA THR A 217 -0.91 -8.87 22.74
C THR A 217 -2.00 -9.31 23.71
N GLY A 218 -2.54 -8.37 24.50
CA GLY A 218 -3.68 -8.61 25.38
C GLY A 218 -4.89 -9.10 24.61
N ALA A 219 -5.24 -8.47 23.49
CA ALA A 219 -6.36 -8.89 22.64
C ALA A 219 -6.16 -10.29 22.05
N VAL A 220 -4.92 -10.68 21.70
CA VAL A 220 -4.60 -12.06 21.29
C VAL A 220 -4.81 -13.04 22.44
N MET A 221 -4.38 -12.69 23.66
CA MET A 221 -4.52 -13.56 24.84
C MET A 221 -5.98 -13.85 25.22
N ILE A 222 -6.90 -12.93 24.93
CA ILE A 222 -8.34 -13.06 25.25
C ILE A 222 -9.21 -13.35 24.02
N ASP A 223 -8.60 -13.59 22.85
CA ASP A 223 -9.28 -13.85 21.58
C ASP A 223 -10.28 -12.74 21.17
N GLN A 224 -9.89 -11.48 21.35
CA GLN A 224 -10.67 -10.27 21.03
C GLN A 224 -10.02 -9.39 19.95
N VAL A 225 -9.09 -9.95 19.16
CA VAL A 225 -8.43 -9.23 18.07
C VAL A 225 -9.44 -8.62 17.08
N PRO A 226 -10.49 -9.33 16.60
CA PRO A 226 -11.46 -8.74 15.68
C PRO A 226 -12.16 -7.51 16.24
N SER A 227 -12.60 -7.56 17.50
CA SER A 227 -13.25 -6.43 18.16
C SER A 227 -12.29 -5.25 18.38
N LEU A 228 -11.03 -5.51 18.71
CA LEU A 228 -10.01 -4.46 18.78
C LEU A 228 -9.83 -3.77 17.43
N LEU A 229 -9.69 -4.54 16.34
CA LEU A 229 -9.51 -4.02 14.99
C LEU A 229 -10.70 -3.16 14.55
N HIS A 230 -11.92 -3.67 14.76
CA HIS A 230 -13.14 -2.93 14.45
C HIS A 230 -13.19 -1.58 15.19
N ASN A 231 -12.87 -1.58 16.49
CA ASN A 231 -12.85 -0.35 17.29
C ASN A 231 -11.76 0.63 16.83
N LEU A 232 -10.57 0.14 16.44
CA LEU A 232 -9.48 0.97 15.90
C LEU A 232 -9.87 1.64 14.58
N ILE A 233 -10.62 0.93 13.73
CA ILE A 233 -11.14 1.45 12.47
C ILE A 233 -12.28 2.43 12.72
N ALA A 234 -13.22 2.11 13.60
CA ALA A 234 -14.34 3.00 13.93
C ALA A 234 -13.88 4.33 14.55
N SER A 235 -12.76 4.32 15.28
CA SER A 235 -12.13 5.51 15.88
C SER A 235 -11.11 6.20 14.96
N SER A 236 -10.99 5.79 13.69
CA SER A 236 -9.93 6.20 12.76
C SER A 236 -9.88 7.69 12.38
N GLN A 237 -10.87 8.50 12.74
CA GLN A 237 -10.82 9.95 12.45
C GLN A 237 -9.70 10.68 13.22
N ASP A 238 -9.19 10.11 14.33
CA ASP A 238 -8.16 10.75 15.19
C ASP A 238 -6.95 9.85 15.53
N ASN A 239 -6.85 8.62 14.97
CA ASN A 239 -5.90 7.62 15.47
C ASN A 239 -4.47 7.75 14.90
N GLN A 240 -3.55 8.24 15.73
CA GLN A 240 -2.09 8.17 15.49
C GLN A 240 -1.56 6.73 15.33
N THR A 241 -2.27 5.73 15.85
CA THR A 241 -1.88 4.32 15.80
C THR A 241 -1.89 3.77 14.37
N LEU A 242 -2.94 4.04 13.59
CA LEU A 242 -3.01 3.64 12.18
C LEU A 242 -2.10 4.49 11.28
N ALA A 243 -1.60 5.63 11.78
CA ALA A 243 -0.59 6.43 11.11
C ALA A 243 0.83 5.86 11.27
N ASP A 244 1.09 5.09 12.34
CA ASP A 244 2.38 4.44 12.55
C ASP A 244 2.60 3.28 11.56
N GLN A 245 3.72 3.34 10.83
CA GLN A 245 4.02 2.37 9.77
C GLN A 245 4.23 0.95 10.30
N HIS A 246 4.87 0.79 11.46
CA HIS A 246 5.19 -0.52 12.00
C HIS A 246 3.92 -1.19 12.55
N LEU A 247 3.08 -0.42 13.23
CA LEU A 247 1.82 -0.90 13.77
C LEU A 247 0.83 -1.25 12.66
N LEU A 248 0.67 -0.39 11.66
CA LEU A 248 -0.18 -0.70 10.51
C LEU A 248 0.29 -1.98 9.81
N ARG A 249 1.61 -2.17 9.65
CA ARG A 249 2.16 -3.41 9.09
C ARG A 249 1.78 -4.63 9.93
N ILE A 250 1.92 -4.59 11.25
CA ILE A 250 1.53 -5.71 12.15
C ILE A 250 0.04 -6.00 11.99
N ILE A 251 -0.80 -4.97 12.07
CA ILE A 251 -2.25 -5.07 11.91
C ILE A 251 -2.61 -5.69 10.57
N THR A 252 -2.07 -5.19 9.45
CA THR A 252 -2.36 -5.74 8.12
C THR A 252 -2.02 -7.22 8.00
N HIS A 253 -0.84 -7.64 8.45
CA HIS A 253 -0.43 -9.05 8.32
C HIS A 253 -1.21 -9.96 9.27
N LEU A 254 -1.50 -9.49 10.50
CA LEU A 254 -2.35 -10.22 11.44
C LEU A 254 -3.77 -10.35 10.89
N SER A 255 -4.32 -9.30 10.28
CA SER A 255 -5.65 -9.33 9.67
C SER A 255 -5.74 -10.27 8.47
N ILE A 256 -4.73 -10.26 7.59
CA ILE A 256 -4.65 -11.21 6.47
C ILE A 256 -4.56 -12.65 7.00
N TYR A 257 -3.70 -12.89 7.99
CA TYR A 257 -3.52 -14.22 8.58
C TYR A 257 -4.82 -14.73 9.22
N LEU A 258 -5.43 -13.92 10.08
CA LEU A 258 -6.68 -14.26 10.73
C LEU A 258 -7.76 -14.51 9.67
N TYR A 259 -7.99 -13.59 8.74
CA TYR A 259 -9.00 -13.78 7.68
C TYR A 259 -8.80 -15.08 6.87
N SER A 260 -7.55 -15.45 6.59
CA SER A 260 -7.22 -16.64 5.79
C SER A 260 -7.34 -17.96 6.57
N VAL A 261 -7.00 -17.97 7.85
CA VAL A 261 -6.95 -19.20 8.68
C VAL A 261 -8.21 -19.37 9.53
N THR A 262 -8.73 -18.28 10.07
CA THR A 262 -9.88 -18.21 10.97
C THR A 262 -10.76 -17.02 10.56
N PRO A 263 -11.79 -17.18 9.72
CA PRO A 263 -12.56 -16.07 9.15
C PRO A 263 -13.44 -15.36 10.21
N SER A 264 -12.79 -14.72 11.17
CA SER A 264 -13.33 -14.04 12.34
C SER A 264 -13.30 -12.51 12.19
N ILE A 265 -12.60 -12.01 11.16
CA ILE A 265 -12.52 -10.58 10.83
C ILE A 265 -13.60 -10.24 9.80
N ASP A 266 -14.28 -9.11 10.00
CA ASP A 266 -15.23 -8.56 9.03
C ASP A 266 -14.50 -8.23 7.71
N PRO A 267 -15.00 -8.72 6.55
CA PRO A 267 -14.47 -8.33 5.24
C PRO A 267 -14.31 -6.82 5.04
N GLN A 268 -15.23 -6.00 5.58
CA GLN A 268 -15.14 -4.54 5.45
C GLN A 268 -13.95 -3.97 6.22
N ASP A 269 -13.70 -4.46 7.43
CA ASP A 269 -12.57 -4.04 8.25
C ASP A 269 -11.24 -4.39 7.56
N LEU A 270 -11.15 -5.58 6.96
CA LEU A 270 -9.98 -5.98 6.18
C LEU A 270 -9.77 -5.07 4.95
N THR A 271 -10.82 -4.75 4.21
CA THR A 271 -10.74 -3.82 3.07
C THR A 271 -10.23 -2.45 3.51
N VAL A 272 -10.70 -1.90 4.63
CA VAL A 272 -10.23 -0.60 5.15
C VAL A 272 -8.74 -0.66 5.53
N ILE A 273 -8.32 -1.70 6.27
CA ILE A 273 -6.92 -1.90 6.65
C ILE A 273 -6.01 -2.01 5.42
N LEU A 274 -6.41 -2.80 4.42
CA LEU A 274 -5.65 -2.97 3.18
C LEU A 274 -5.58 -1.66 2.38
N THR A 275 -6.66 -0.90 2.32
CA THR A 275 -6.70 0.41 1.64
C THR A 275 -5.72 1.40 2.26
N LEU A 276 -5.71 1.49 3.60
CA LEU A 276 -4.77 2.34 4.34
C LEU A 276 -3.32 1.89 4.12
N TYR A 277 -3.08 0.58 4.15
CA TYR A 277 -1.75 0.04 3.95
C TYR A 277 -1.23 0.25 2.51
N VAL A 278 -2.08 0.08 1.49
CA VAL A 278 -1.74 0.40 0.09
C VAL A 278 -1.39 1.88 -0.08
N ALA A 279 -2.15 2.78 0.54
CA ALA A 279 -1.82 4.20 0.55
C ALA A 279 -0.44 4.44 1.20
N LYS A 280 -0.14 3.76 2.30
CA LYS A 280 1.16 3.88 2.98
C LYS A 280 2.33 3.31 2.16
N LEU A 281 2.13 2.20 1.45
CA LEU A 281 3.13 1.62 0.56
C LEU A 281 3.54 2.57 -0.57
N SER A 282 2.57 3.33 -1.09
CA SER A 282 2.81 4.40 -2.07
C SER A 282 3.73 5.48 -1.50
N GLU A 283 3.48 5.95 -0.27
CA GLU A 283 4.33 6.94 0.43
C GLU A 283 5.75 6.41 0.71
N CYS A 284 5.86 5.13 1.11
CA CYS A 284 7.13 4.50 1.50
C CYS A 284 8.00 4.05 0.32
N LYS A 285 7.67 4.42 -0.93
CA LYS A 285 8.40 4.04 -2.16
C LYS A 285 8.55 2.54 -2.37
N ALA A 286 7.61 1.74 -1.86
CA ALA A 286 7.52 0.30 -2.14
C ALA A 286 6.23 -0.05 -2.93
N PRO A 287 5.93 0.66 -4.04
CA PRO A 287 4.67 0.46 -4.75
C PRO A 287 4.57 -0.89 -5.46
N GLU A 288 5.70 -1.58 -5.67
CA GLU A 288 5.76 -2.90 -6.30
C GLU A 288 4.96 -3.97 -5.56
N LEU A 289 4.73 -3.77 -4.26
CA LEU A 289 3.97 -4.70 -3.42
C LEU A 289 2.45 -4.48 -3.48
N ILE A 290 1.99 -3.32 -3.98
CA ILE A 290 0.57 -2.95 -3.98
C ILE A 290 -0.31 -4.04 -4.64
N PRO A 291 0.03 -4.57 -5.82
CA PRO A 291 -0.76 -5.62 -6.45
C PRO A 291 -0.91 -6.88 -5.57
N ILE A 292 0.06 -7.20 -4.70
CA ILE A 292 0.03 -8.36 -3.79
C ILE A 292 -1.01 -8.13 -2.69
N TYR A 293 -1.02 -6.94 -2.08
CA TYR A 293 -1.96 -6.65 -1.00
C TYR A 293 -3.40 -6.54 -1.51
N LEU A 294 -3.59 -6.08 -2.75
CA LEU A 294 -4.90 -6.04 -3.40
C LEU A 294 -5.47 -7.45 -3.66
N SER A 295 -4.63 -8.48 -3.88
CA SER A 295 -5.14 -9.86 -4.05
C SER A 295 -5.73 -10.46 -2.77
N PHE A 296 -5.43 -9.86 -1.60
CA PHE A 296 -6.01 -10.27 -0.31
C PHE A 296 -7.31 -9.51 0.03
N MET A 297 -7.73 -8.55 -0.80
CA MET A 297 -9.01 -7.87 -0.57
C MET A 297 -10.18 -8.83 -0.84
N PRO A 298 -11.17 -8.91 0.07
CA PRO A 298 -12.31 -9.82 -0.09
C PRO A 298 -13.18 -9.54 -1.31
N ASP A 299 -13.46 -8.26 -1.60
CA ASP A 299 -14.27 -7.83 -2.75
C ASP A 299 -13.37 -7.36 -3.89
N GLU A 300 -13.49 -8.02 -5.06
CA GLU A 300 -12.79 -7.62 -6.27
C GLU A 300 -13.16 -6.20 -6.72
N LYS A 301 -14.40 -5.75 -6.49
CA LYS A 301 -14.81 -4.39 -6.81
C LYS A 301 -14.01 -3.36 -5.99
N ASP A 302 -13.85 -3.58 -4.69
CA ASP A 302 -13.09 -2.69 -3.82
C ASP A 302 -11.60 -2.72 -4.17
N ALA A 303 -11.05 -3.89 -4.51
CA ALA A 303 -9.70 -4.03 -5.02
C ALA A 303 -9.49 -3.21 -6.31
N ARG A 304 -10.44 -3.30 -7.25
CA ARG A 304 -10.40 -2.54 -8.50
C ARG A 304 -10.50 -1.04 -8.27
N GLU A 305 -11.40 -0.59 -7.39
CA GLU A 305 -11.54 0.83 -7.07
C GLU A 305 -10.26 1.38 -6.41
N THR A 306 -9.73 0.68 -5.41
CA THR A 306 -8.50 1.06 -4.70
C THR A 306 -7.31 1.12 -5.64
N TYR A 307 -7.15 0.11 -6.50
CA TYR A 307 -6.04 0.10 -7.45
C TYR A 307 -6.21 1.20 -8.49
N SER A 308 -7.43 1.43 -9.00
CA SER A 308 -7.70 2.48 -9.98
C SER A 308 -7.37 3.88 -9.44
N LEU A 309 -7.67 4.14 -8.17
CA LEU A 309 -7.32 5.38 -7.50
C LEU A 309 -5.80 5.58 -7.49
N TYR A 310 -5.06 4.56 -7.07
CA TYR A 310 -3.60 4.60 -7.06
C TYR A 310 -3.02 4.79 -8.47
N LEU A 311 -3.44 3.99 -9.46
CA LEU A 311 -2.94 4.08 -10.84
C LEU A 311 -3.27 5.43 -11.50
N SER A 312 -4.40 6.05 -11.16
CA SER A 312 -4.78 7.38 -11.67
C SER A 312 -3.85 8.50 -11.21
N SER A 313 -3.11 8.29 -10.12
CA SER A 313 -2.13 9.25 -9.60
C SER A 313 -0.75 9.12 -10.26
N LEU A 314 -0.49 8.02 -10.97
CA LEU A 314 0.81 7.73 -11.58
C LEU A 314 0.95 8.42 -12.94
N THR A 315 1.95 9.30 -13.06
CA THR A 315 2.24 10.05 -14.28
C THR A 315 3.46 9.52 -15.03
N ASP A 316 4.41 8.92 -14.32
CA ASP A 316 5.67 8.44 -14.88
C ASP A 316 5.56 7.06 -15.56
N ARG A 317 6.14 6.93 -16.75
CA ARG A 317 6.09 5.70 -17.56
C ARG A 317 6.82 4.54 -16.90
N GLU A 318 7.96 4.78 -16.25
CA GLU A 318 8.74 3.70 -15.62
C GLU A 318 7.94 3.07 -14.48
N GLN A 319 7.31 3.91 -13.65
CA GLN A 319 6.41 3.46 -12.58
C GLN A 319 5.22 2.66 -13.13
N ARG A 320 4.60 3.12 -14.23
CA ARG A 320 3.50 2.38 -14.87
C ARG A 320 3.91 1.00 -15.34
N LEU A 321 5.04 0.89 -16.05
CA LEU A 321 5.55 -0.38 -16.55
C LEU A 321 5.88 -1.34 -15.41
N LYS A 322 6.47 -0.86 -14.31
CA LYS A 322 6.72 -1.67 -13.11
C LYS A 322 5.42 -2.21 -12.49
N GLN A 323 4.37 -1.39 -12.40
CA GLN A 323 3.07 -1.84 -11.87
C GLN A 323 2.42 -2.90 -12.76
N LEU A 324 2.48 -2.73 -14.09
CA LEU A 324 2.00 -3.74 -15.03
C LEU A 324 2.77 -5.04 -14.91
N GLU A 325 4.09 -4.98 -14.76
CA GLU A 325 4.94 -6.16 -14.56
C GLU A 325 4.58 -6.90 -13.27
N MET A 326 4.50 -6.18 -12.15
CA MET A 326 4.18 -6.78 -10.85
C MET A 326 2.77 -7.35 -10.80
N SER A 327 1.78 -6.66 -11.37
CA SER A 327 0.43 -7.18 -11.48
C SER A 327 0.39 -8.46 -12.32
N LYS A 328 1.09 -8.49 -13.46
CA LYS A 328 1.16 -9.68 -14.32
C LYS A 328 1.84 -10.86 -13.62
N LYS A 329 2.88 -10.63 -12.81
CA LYS A 329 3.56 -11.70 -12.04
C LYS A 329 2.63 -12.38 -11.04
N ILE A 330 1.71 -11.65 -10.43
CA ILE A 330 0.74 -12.22 -9.48
C ILE A 330 -0.35 -13.00 -10.21
N THR A 331 -0.73 -12.52 -11.39
CA THR A 331 -1.70 -13.19 -12.26
C THR A 331 -1.11 -14.40 -12.99
N GLN A 332 0.21 -14.54 -13.05
CA GLN A 332 0.85 -15.68 -13.71
C GLN A 332 0.62 -16.98 -12.92
N PRO A 333 0.30 -18.09 -13.60
CA PRO A 333 0.16 -19.38 -12.95
C PRO A 333 1.51 -19.81 -12.36
N VAL A 334 1.51 -20.20 -11.08
CA VAL A 334 2.65 -20.87 -10.45
C VAL A 334 2.74 -22.27 -11.06
N ILE A 335 3.77 -22.51 -11.87
CA ILE A 335 4.09 -23.86 -12.35
C ILE A 335 4.69 -24.63 -11.18
N THR A 336 3.91 -25.51 -10.57
CA THR A 336 4.43 -26.57 -9.69
C THR A 336 4.60 -27.85 -10.51
N ASP A 337 5.74 -28.52 -10.32
CA ASP A 337 6.41 -29.47 -11.23
C ASP A 337 5.62 -30.67 -11.83
N ASP A 338 4.30 -30.85 -11.67
CA ASP A 338 3.59 -31.93 -12.37
C ASP A 338 2.09 -31.70 -12.65
N GLU A 339 1.51 -30.53 -12.33
CA GLU A 339 0.12 -30.23 -12.68
C GLU A 339 -0.02 -28.79 -13.18
N MET A 340 -0.38 -28.65 -14.46
CA MET A 340 -0.78 -27.37 -15.03
C MET A 340 -2.19 -27.05 -14.51
N VAL A 341 -2.27 -26.32 -13.40
CA VAL A 341 -3.55 -25.74 -12.96
C VAL A 341 -3.98 -24.74 -14.03
N ILE A 342 -5.01 -25.08 -14.80
CA ILE A 342 -5.70 -24.13 -15.68
C ILE A 342 -6.41 -23.15 -14.75
N ILE A 343 -5.78 -22.01 -14.49
CA ILE A 343 -6.43 -20.90 -13.82
C ILE A 343 -7.33 -20.23 -14.86
N ASP A 344 -8.62 -20.20 -14.54
CA ASP A 344 -9.70 -19.45 -15.20
C ASP A 344 -9.22 -18.14 -15.86
N ASP A 345 -9.60 -17.92 -17.13
CA ASP A 345 -9.30 -16.70 -17.94
C ASP A 345 -9.73 -15.40 -17.24
N SER A 346 -10.53 -15.49 -16.16
CA SER A 346 -10.98 -14.39 -15.32
C SER A 346 -9.85 -13.53 -14.73
N GLN A 347 -8.67 -14.08 -14.46
CA GLN A 347 -7.58 -13.36 -13.78
C GLN A 347 -6.84 -12.37 -14.70
N GLY A 348 -6.68 -12.68 -15.99
CA GLY A 348 -6.17 -11.73 -17.00
C GLY A 348 -7.13 -10.55 -17.21
N GLY A 349 -8.44 -10.82 -17.12
CA GLY A 349 -9.50 -9.81 -17.15
C GLY A 349 -9.46 -8.84 -15.97
N LYS A 350 -8.91 -9.21 -14.80
CA LYS A 350 -8.87 -8.32 -13.63
C LYS A 350 -8.03 -7.08 -13.87
N LEU A 351 -6.80 -7.25 -14.37
CA LEU A 351 -5.93 -6.11 -14.68
C LEU A 351 -6.56 -5.23 -15.77
N VAL A 352 -7.12 -5.84 -16.81
CA VAL A 352 -7.85 -5.14 -17.88
C VAL A 352 -8.98 -4.28 -17.31
N ASN A 353 -9.79 -4.84 -16.41
CA ASN A 353 -10.88 -4.12 -15.76
C ASN A 353 -10.40 -2.98 -14.85
N VAL A 354 -9.29 -3.17 -14.13
CA VAL A 354 -8.65 -2.09 -13.34
C VAL A 354 -8.23 -0.95 -14.27
N LEU A 355 -7.58 -1.25 -15.39
CA LEU A 355 -7.11 -0.23 -16.33
C LEU A 355 -8.30 0.50 -16.98
N ARG A 356 -9.34 -0.23 -17.41
CA ARG A 356 -10.60 0.36 -17.90
C ARG A 356 -11.18 1.34 -16.88
N ARG A 357 -11.29 0.90 -15.62
CA ARG A 357 -11.79 1.73 -14.51
C ARG A 357 -10.91 2.95 -14.24
N THR A 358 -9.59 2.80 -14.33
CA THR A 358 -8.62 3.89 -14.14
C THR A 358 -8.81 4.98 -15.20
N VAL A 359 -8.94 4.59 -16.47
CA VAL A 359 -9.15 5.54 -17.57
C VAL A 359 -10.54 6.17 -17.49
N GLU A 360 -11.58 5.39 -17.22
CA GLU A 360 -12.95 5.89 -17.04
C GLU A 360 -13.04 6.94 -15.91
N ARG A 361 -12.38 6.68 -14.77
CA ARG A 361 -12.31 7.61 -13.64
C ARG A 361 -11.75 8.97 -14.08
N VAL A 362 -10.60 8.98 -14.76
CA VAL A 362 -9.98 10.23 -15.24
C VAL A 362 -10.84 10.89 -16.33
N MET A 363 -11.46 10.10 -17.22
CA MET A 363 -12.36 10.61 -18.25
C MET A 363 -13.58 11.33 -17.66
N ASN A 364 -14.15 10.80 -16.59
CA ASN A 364 -15.30 11.39 -15.91
C ASN A 364 -14.91 12.63 -15.10
N GLU A 365 -13.80 12.57 -14.34
CA GLU A 365 -13.29 13.71 -13.57
C GLU A 365 -12.95 14.93 -14.44
N THR A 366 -12.56 14.70 -15.70
CA THR A 366 -12.15 15.77 -16.62
C THR A 366 -13.23 16.18 -17.62
N ALA A 367 -14.39 15.51 -17.64
CA ALA A 367 -15.41 15.68 -18.68
C ALA A 367 -15.92 17.13 -18.78
N ASP A 368 -16.24 17.75 -17.65
CA ASP A 368 -16.78 19.12 -17.58
C ASP A 368 -15.83 20.17 -18.13
N HIS A 369 -14.52 19.88 -18.15
CA HIS A 369 -13.51 20.79 -18.66
C HIS A 369 -13.52 20.93 -20.20
N TYR A 370 -14.19 20.00 -20.91
CA TYR A 370 -14.24 19.98 -22.37
C TYR A 370 -15.61 20.37 -22.94
N VAL A 371 -16.47 20.98 -22.11
CA VAL A 371 -17.72 21.59 -22.57
C VAL A 371 -17.42 23.04 -22.99
N PRO A 372 -17.59 23.40 -24.28
CA PRO A 372 -17.31 24.76 -24.74
C PRO A 372 -18.24 25.78 -24.06
N GLN A 373 -17.68 26.76 -23.34
CA GLN A 373 -18.45 27.82 -22.68
C GLN A 373 -18.50 29.14 -23.50
N GLY A 374 -17.97 29.15 -24.72
CA GLY A 374 -17.89 30.35 -25.55
C GLY A 374 -17.27 30.08 -26.92
N PRO A 375 -16.96 31.13 -27.70
CA PRO A 375 -16.33 30.99 -29.01
C PRO A 375 -14.96 30.31 -28.86
N ILE A 376 -14.73 29.30 -29.70
CA ILE A 376 -13.54 28.45 -29.61
C ILE A 376 -12.35 29.15 -30.25
N VAL A 377 -11.31 29.40 -29.46
CA VAL A 377 -10.03 29.93 -29.95
C VAL A 377 -9.05 28.78 -30.08
N VAL A 378 -8.48 28.62 -31.27
CA VAL A 378 -7.49 27.56 -31.54
C VAL A 378 -6.17 27.92 -30.85
N GLN A 379 -5.79 27.13 -29.86
CA GLN A 379 -4.55 27.24 -29.08
C GLN A 379 -3.46 26.36 -29.68
N ASP A 380 -2.66 26.95 -30.56
CA ASP A 380 -1.53 26.28 -31.22
C ASP A 380 -0.20 26.97 -30.90
N ASP A 381 0.43 26.58 -29.78
CA ASP A 381 1.79 26.98 -29.44
C ASP A 381 2.70 25.75 -29.39
N ILE A 382 3.64 25.70 -30.34
CA ILE A 382 4.64 24.61 -30.47
C ILE A 382 5.41 24.39 -29.16
N ASN A 383 5.70 25.47 -28.43
CA ASN A 383 6.43 25.41 -27.15
C ASN A 383 5.52 25.56 -25.93
N GLY A 384 4.20 25.57 -26.14
CA GLY A 384 3.23 25.82 -25.09
C GLY A 384 3.26 24.73 -24.03
N ALA A 385 3.15 25.12 -22.76
CA ALA A 385 2.89 24.17 -21.69
C ALA A 385 1.47 23.59 -21.84
N VAL A 386 1.31 22.30 -21.56
CA VAL A 386 -0.02 21.69 -21.54
C VAL A 386 -0.55 21.78 -20.11
N ASN A 387 -1.82 22.15 -19.98
CA ASN A 387 -2.49 22.23 -18.68
C ASN A 387 -2.44 20.87 -17.95
N ASP A 388 -2.36 20.88 -16.63
CA ASP A 388 -2.30 19.67 -15.80
C ASP A 388 -3.51 18.75 -16.01
N ILE A 389 -4.70 19.32 -16.26
CA ILE A 389 -5.92 18.56 -16.56
C ILE A 389 -5.80 17.81 -17.89
N ASP A 390 -5.32 18.49 -18.93
CA ASP A 390 -5.10 17.90 -20.25
C ASP A 390 -4.00 16.84 -20.18
N PHE A 391 -2.93 17.13 -19.42
CA PHE A 391 -1.85 16.20 -19.12
C PHE A 391 -2.35 14.93 -18.43
N LYS A 392 -3.15 15.05 -17.37
CA LYS A 392 -3.75 13.92 -16.66
C LYS A 392 -4.60 13.06 -17.59
N LEU A 393 -5.46 13.70 -18.41
CA LEU A 393 -6.34 13.01 -19.33
C LEU A 393 -5.58 12.13 -20.33
N TYR A 394 -4.65 12.72 -21.08
CA TYR A 394 -4.00 11.97 -22.15
C TYR A 394 -3.02 10.92 -21.60
N ARG A 395 -2.43 11.16 -20.42
CA ARG A 395 -1.58 10.17 -19.73
C ARG A 395 -2.36 8.97 -19.23
N ALA A 396 -3.61 9.14 -18.82
CA ALA A 396 -4.44 8.01 -18.43
C ALA A 396 -4.61 7.00 -19.58
N VAL A 397 -4.80 7.49 -20.81
CA VAL A 397 -4.94 6.62 -22.00
C VAL A 397 -3.67 5.82 -22.29
N GLU A 398 -2.49 6.29 -21.88
CA GLU A 398 -1.23 5.57 -22.08
C GLU A 398 -1.19 4.22 -21.36
N TRP A 399 -2.02 4.00 -20.32
CA TRP A 399 -2.18 2.69 -19.70
C TRP A 399 -2.61 1.61 -20.71
N PHE A 400 -3.52 1.94 -21.64
CA PHE A 400 -3.95 1.00 -22.68
C PHE A 400 -2.85 0.71 -23.69
N TYR A 401 -2.04 1.71 -24.05
CA TYR A 401 -0.88 1.53 -24.91
C TYR A 401 0.20 0.66 -24.24
N ASP A 402 0.55 0.97 -22.98
CA ASP A 402 1.58 0.26 -22.22
C ASP A 402 1.18 -1.21 -21.98
N ASN A 403 -0.12 -1.50 -21.80
CA ASN A 403 -0.63 -2.86 -21.62
C ASN A 403 -1.06 -3.59 -22.92
N LYS A 404 -0.97 -2.93 -24.08
CA LYS A 404 -1.39 -3.46 -25.40
C LYS A 404 -2.89 -3.78 -25.52
N MET A 405 -3.74 -2.97 -24.90
CA MET A 405 -5.20 -3.06 -25.03
C MET A 405 -5.64 -2.24 -26.24
N TYR A 406 -5.46 -2.76 -27.46
CA TYR A 406 -5.59 -1.95 -28.67
C TYR A 406 -7.01 -1.44 -28.92
N GLY A 407 -8.06 -2.26 -28.70
CA GLY A 407 -9.46 -1.82 -28.86
C GLY A 407 -9.84 -0.69 -27.91
N ASP A 408 -9.53 -0.84 -26.61
CA ASP A 408 -9.73 0.19 -25.59
C ASP A 408 -8.89 1.45 -25.89
N ALA A 409 -7.65 1.29 -26.37
CA ALA A 409 -6.77 2.40 -26.76
C ALA A 409 -7.34 3.20 -27.93
N ILE A 410 -7.90 2.55 -28.96
CA ILE A 410 -8.53 3.23 -30.12
C ILE A 410 -9.72 4.08 -29.65
N SER A 411 -10.64 3.48 -28.92
CA SER A 411 -11.84 4.16 -28.41
C SER A 411 -11.50 5.36 -27.52
N ALA A 412 -10.58 5.17 -26.57
CA ALA A 412 -10.16 6.24 -25.68
C ALA A 412 -9.38 7.35 -26.40
N THR A 413 -8.56 6.99 -27.40
CA THR A 413 -7.81 7.94 -28.24
C THR A 413 -8.76 8.86 -28.98
N ILE A 414 -9.81 8.32 -29.61
CA ILE A 414 -10.83 9.12 -30.31
C ILE A 414 -11.53 10.09 -29.35
N ILE A 415 -11.91 9.63 -28.15
CA ILE A 415 -12.55 10.48 -27.14
C ILE A 415 -11.63 11.66 -26.75
N VAL A 416 -10.35 11.39 -26.48
CA VAL A 416 -9.38 12.45 -26.14
C VAL A 416 -9.20 13.44 -27.30
N ILE A 417 -9.07 12.93 -28.54
CA ILE A 417 -8.91 13.79 -29.72
C ILE A 417 -10.16 14.66 -29.92
N ARG A 418 -11.37 14.09 -29.86
CA ARG A 418 -12.64 14.85 -29.94
C ARG A 418 -12.70 15.93 -28.86
N ARG A 419 -12.35 15.62 -27.61
CA ARG A 419 -12.33 16.59 -26.50
C ARG A 419 -11.36 17.75 -26.75
N PHE A 420 -10.13 17.47 -27.18
CA PHE A 420 -9.15 18.52 -27.49
C PHE A 420 -9.57 19.35 -28.69
N LEU A 421 -10.07 18.71 -29.76
CA LEU A 421 -10.47 19.40 -30.98
C LEU A 421 -11.67 20.32 -30.73
N SER A 422 -12.71 19.84 -30.04
CA SER A 422 -13.91 20.63 -29.71
C SER A 422 -13.63 21.85 -28.82
N CYS A 423 -12.48 21.90 -28.15
CA CYS A 423 -12.06 23.03 -27.32
C CYS A 423 -10.92 23.86 -27.93
N GLY A 424 -10.50 23.59 -29.17
CA GLY A 424 -9.42 24.35 -29.81
C GLY A 424 -8.01 23.99 -29.33
N LYS A 425 -7.82 22.91 -28.54
CA LYS A 425 -6.56 22.63 -27.83
C LYS A 425 -5.55 21.83 -28.65
N LEU A 426 -5.00 22.43 -29.72
CA LEU A 426 -4.03 21.75 -30.60
C LEU A 426 -2.71 21.39 -29.91
N THR A 427 -2.24 22.24 -28.98
CA THR A 427 -0.99 21.99 -28.24
C THR A 427 -1.05 20.68 -27.43
N ALA A 428 -2.17 20.44 -26.74
CA ALA A 428 -2.39 19.21 -25.97
C ALA A 428 -2.50 17.98 -26.89
N LEU A 429 -3.23 18.12 -28.00
CA LEU A 429 -3.37 17.08 -29.01
C LEU A 429 -2.02 16.65 -29.61
N LYS A 430 -1.18 17.62 -29.99
CA LYS A 430 0.16 17.36 -30.54
C LYS A 430 1.06 16.63 -29.55
N LYS A 431 1.07 17.05 -28.27
CA LYS A 431 1.85 16.35 -27.22
C LYS A 431 1.34 14.95 -26.96
N PHE A 432 0.02 14.72 -26.98
CA PHE A 432 -0.54 13.38 -26.84
C PHE A 432 -0.12 12.47 -28.00
N ALA A 433 -0.16 12.97 -29.24
CA ALA A 433 0.22 12.21 -30.43
C ALA A 433 1.73 11.94 -30.54
N GLN A 434 2.56 12.64 -29.77
CA GLN A 434 4.02 12.51 -29.83
C GLN A 434 4.45 11.07 -29.51
N GLY A 435 5.17 10.45 -30.44
CA GLY A 435 5.67 9.07 -30.31
C GLY A 435 4.61 7.98 -30.47
N LYS A 436 3.40 8.31 -30.90
CA LYS A 436 2.33 7.36 -31.21
C LYS A 436 2.11 7.29 -32.73
N ASP A 437 1.94 6.07 -33.25
CA ASP A 437 1.52 5.85 -34.63
C ASP A 437 0.13 5.21 -34.62
N PHE A 438 -0.88 6.02 -34.97
CA PHE A 438 -2.27 5.57 -34.97
C PHE A 438 -2.56 4.56 -36.09
N ASN A 439 -1.80 4.56 -37.19
CA ASN A 439 -1.96 3.55 -38.24
C ASN A 439 -1.38 2.21 -37.78
N GLN A 440 -0.24 2.25 -37.07
CA GLN A 440 0.32 1.04 -36.46
C GLN A 440 -0.62 0.47 -35.40
N LEU A 441 -1.25 1.31 -34.58
CA LEU A 441 -2.25 0.88 -33.59
C LEU A 441 -3.41 0.10 -34.24
N LEU A 442 -3.92 0.58 -35.39
CA LEU A 442 -4.96 -0.11 -36.15
C LEU A 442 -4.47 -1.44 -36.72
N ALA A 443 -3.25 -1.47 -37.26
CA ALA A 443 -2.65 -2.70 -37.78
C ALA A 443 -2.44 -3.76 -36.68
N ASP A 444 -2.00 -3.33 -35.50
CA ASP A 444 -1.81 -4.21 -34.34
C ASP A 444 -3.15 -4.76 -33.83
N PHE A 445 -4.22 -3.94 -33.83
CA PHE A 445 -5.58 -4.38 -33.51
C PHE A 445 -6.12 -5.41 -34.51
N ASP A 446 -5.97 -5.17 -35.81
CA ASP A 446 -6.40 -6.10 -36.86
C ASP A 446 -5.66 -7.45 -36.75
N LEU A 447 -4.35 -7.40 -36.46
CA LEU A 447 -3.54 -8.60 -36.26
C LEU A 447 -3.98 -9.40 -35.02
N GLN A 448 -4.28 -8.72 -33.92
CA GLN A 448 -4.82 -9.36 -32.71
C GLN A 448 -6.17 -10.02 -32.97
N THR A 449 -7.08 -9.31 -33.68
CA THR A 449 -8.42 -9.81 -34.01
C THR A 449 -8.37 -11.05 -34.91
N LEU A 450 -7.42 -11.10 -35.85
CA LEU A 450 -7.18 -12.27 -36.70
C LEU A 450 -6.63 -13.48 -35.92
N GLY A 451 -5.94 -13.24 -34.79
CA GLY A 451 -5.37 -14.26 -33.92
C GLY A 451 -6.39 -15.01 -33.06
N GLY A 452 -7.68 -14.67 -33.13
CA GLY A 452 -8.74 -15.35 -32.39
C GLY A 452 -8.82 -15.02 -30.90
N SER A 453 -8.16 -13.94 -30.44
CA SER A 453 -8.42 -13.42 -29.10
C SER A 453 -9.79 -12.73 -29.11
N GLU A 454 -10.73 -13.24 -28.33
CA GLU A 454 -12.00 -12.57 -28.05
C GLU A 454 -11.73 -11.34 -27.17
N ASP A 455 -11.32 -10.22 -27.79
CA ASP A 455 -11.41 -8.92 -27.13
C ASP A 455 -12.89 -8.52 -27.04
N ASP A 456 -13.34 -8.10 -25.85
CA ASP A 456 -14.72 -7.61 -25.63
C ASP A 456 -15.08 -6.39 -26.51
N VAL A 457 -14.07 -5.66 -27.00
CA VAL A 457 -14.25 -4.34 -27.63
C VAL A 457 -14.29 -4.49 -29.16
N GLN A 458 -15.50 -4.44 -29.71
CA GLN A 458 -15.69 -4.38 -31.16
C GLN A 458 -15.50 -2.96 -31.70
N ILE A 459 -14.53 -2.78 -32.58
CA ILE A 459 -14.25 -1.51 -33.28
C ILE A 459 -14.86 -1.57 -34.68
N SER A 460 -15.80 -0.65 -34.96
CA SER A 460 -16.42 -0.54 -36.29
C SER A 460 -15.43 0.03 -37.32
N GLU A 461 -15.65 -0.27 -38.61
CA GLU A 461 -14.85 0.32 -39.69
C GLU A 461 -14.96 1.86 -39.74
N GLU A 462 -16.11 2.41 -39.35
CA GLU A 462 -16.29 3.87 -39.20
C GLU A 462 -15.32 4.45 -38.17
N THR A 463 -15.15 3.78 -37.02
CA THR A 463 -14.23 4.19 -35.96
C THR A 463 -12.78 4.15 -36.43
N LYS A 464 -12.41 3.15 -37.25
CA LYS A 464 -11.07 3.05 -37.85
C LYS A 464 -10.81 4.20 -38.82
N GLU A 465 -11.78 4.54 -39.67
CA GLU A 465 -11.64 5.62 -40.64
C GLU A 465 -11.64 7.00 -39.98
N GLU A 466 -12.36 7.17 -38.86
CA GLU A 466 -12.27 8.35 -38.01
C GLU A 466 -10.83 8.53 -37.46
N LEU A 467 -10.25 7.49 -36.88
CA LEU A 467 -8.88 7.57 -36.35
C LEU A 467 -7.85 7.87 -37.44
N LYS A 468 -8.00 7.27 -38.63
CA LYS A 468 -7.17 7.62 -39.81
C LYS A 468 -7.34 9.08 -40.21
N SER A 469 -8.56 9.62 -40.12
CA SER A 469 -8.84 11.03 -40.42
C SER A 469 -8.13 11.96 -39.43
N TYR A 470 -8.06 11.61 -38.15
CA TYR A 470 -7.26 12.36 -37.17
C TYR A 470 -5.74 12.23 -37.42
N ALA A 471 -5.27 11.05 -37.83
CA ALA A 471 -3.86 10.86 -38.20
C ALA A 471 -3.47 11.76 -39.38
N ARG A 472 -4.35 11.91 -40.39
CA ARG A 472 -4.16 12.85 -41.52
C ARG A 472 -4.09 14.31 -41.05
N LEU A 473 -4.95 14.73 -40.11
CA LEU A 473 -4.88 16.07 -39.51
C LEU A 473 -3.54 16.31 -38.82
N LEU A 474 -3.11 15.38 -37.96
CA LEU A 474 -1.85 15.49 -37.22
C LEU A 474 -0.63 15.55 -38.15
N GLN A 475 -0.65 14.80 -39.25
CA GLN A 475 0.37 14.90 -40.28
C GLN A 475 0.40 16.30 -40.90
N GLY A 476 -0.76 16.88 -41.23
CA GLY A 476 -0.87 18.25 -41.72
C GLY A 476 -0.34 19.29 -40.72
N LEU A 477 -0.72 19.16 -39.45
CA LEU A 477 -0.27 20.05 -38.38
C LEU A 477 1.25 19.94 -38.14
N SER A 478 1.81 18.74 -38.18
CA SER A 478 3.27 18.54 -38.07
C SER A 478 4.04 19.21 -39.20
N LEU A 479 3.49 19.18 -40.44
CA LEU A 479 4.08 19.90 -41.57
C LEU A 479 4.03 21.42 -41.39
N ILE A 480 2.95 21.96 -40.80
CA ILE A 480 2.85 23.38 -40.44
C ILE A 480 3.89 23.74 -39.37
N ASP A 481 4.06 22.92 -38.34
CA ASP A 481 5.03 23.18 -37.27
C ASP A 481 6.46 23.16 -37.78
N GLN A 482 6.81 22.15 -38.59
CA GLN A 482 8.11 22.06 -39.25
C GLN A 482 8.38 23.30 -40.11
N TRP A 483 7.36 23.82 -40.81
CA TRP A 483 7.47 25.05 -41.59
C TRP A 483 7.68 26.29 -40.69
N LYS A 484 6.92 26.42 -39.60
CA LYS A 484 7.04 27.52 -38.63
C LYS A 484 8.42 27.51 -37.96
N GLU A 485 8.92 26.35 -37.54
CA GLU A 485 10.27 26.23 -36.97
C GLU A 485 11.35 26.56 -37.99
N PHE A 486 11.23 26.05 -39.21
CA PHE A 486 12.17 26.34 -40.30
C PHE A 486 12.27 27.84 -40.58
N THR A 487 11.12 28.53 -40.65
CA THR A 487 11.04 29.97 -40.94
C THR A 487 11.44 30.89 -39.78
N ARG A 488 11.48 30.39 -38.54
CA ARG A 488 12.06 31.11 -37.39
C ARG A 488 13.59 31.22 -37.44
N GLY A 489 14.26 30.31 -38.17
CA GLY A 489 15.71 30.32 -38.37
C GLY A 489 16.16 31.25 -39.51
N ASN A 490 17.47 31.32 -39.75
CA ASN A 490 18.02 32.08 -40.88
C ASN A 490 17.91 31.25 -42.17
N VAL A 491 16.84 31.45 -42.93
CA VAL A 491 16.48 30.61 -44.09
C VAL A 491 17.23 31.00 -45.36
N SER A 492 17.88 30.01 -45.99
CA SER A 492 18.42 30.14 -47.36
C SER A 492 17.37 29.75 -48.41
N TRP A 493 16.62 30.73 -48.89
CA TRP A 493 15.54 30.56 -49.87
C TRP A 493 16.00 29.97 -51.22
N ALA A 494 17.29 29.93 -51.54
CA ALA A 494 17.79 29.37 -52.79
C ALA A 494 17.69 27.83 -52.88
N SER A 495 17.59 27.12 -51.75
CA SER A 495 17.65 25.65 -51.72
C SER A 495 16.46 24.97 -52.45
N PRO A 496 16.69 23.86 -53.19
CA PRO A 496 15.62 23.05 -53.79
C PRO A 496 14.79 22.27 -52.75
N ILE A 497 15.33 22.07 -51.54
CA ILE A 497 14.64 21.41 -50.42
C ILE A 497 13.36 22.18 -50.04
N ILE A 498 13.41 23.52 -50.12
CA ILE A 498 12.28 24.39 -49.80
C ILE A 498 11.13 24.19 -50.77
N THR A 499 11.43 24.01 -52.06
CA THR A 499 10.40 23.77 -53.08
C THR A 499 9.65 22.47 -52.80
N ASN A 500 10.37 21.38 -52.49
CA ASN A 500 9.78 20.09 -52.14
C ASN A 500 8.98 20.16 -50.82
N CYS A 501 9.49 20.87 -49.81
CA CYS A 501 8.78 21.09 -48.56
C CYS A 501 7.46 21.87 -48.79
N LEU A 502 7.50 22.94 -49.57
CA LEU A 502 6.31 23.73 -49.92
C LEU A 502 5.31 22.92 -50.73
N GLU A 503 5.74 22.13 -51.71
CA GLU A 503 4.86 21.25 -52.48
C GLU A 503 4.20 20.20 -51.58
N LYS A 504 4.96 19.62 -50.64
CA LYS A 504 4.43 18.67 -49.66
C LYS A 504 3.42 19.31 -48.72
N VAL A 505 3.77 20.43 -48.08
CA VAL A 505 2.88 21.18 -47.16
C VAL A 505 1.60 21.58 -47.90
N THR A 506 1.75 22.18 -49.08
CA THR A 506 0.62 22.65 -49.89
C THR A 506 -0.28 21.50 -50.34
N GLY A 507 0.31 20.43 -50.90
CA GLY A 507 -0.44 19.28 -51.40
C GLY A 507 -1.18 18.55 -50.29
N THR A 508 -0.53 18.32 -49.13
CA THR A 508 -1.17 17.69 -47.98
C THR A 508 -2.28 18.54 -47.40
N LEU A 509 -2.05 19.85 -47.22
CA LEU A 509 -3.08 20.75 -46.66
C LEU A 509 -4.25 20.94 -47.60
N ARG A 510 -4.04 21.13 -48.92
CA ARG A 510 -5.14 21.21 -49.89
C ARG A 510 -5.98 19.94 -49.90
N LYS A 511 -5.36 18.77 -49.92
CA LYS A 511 -6.09 17.49 -49.84
C LYS A 511 -6.88 17.37 -48.54
N LEU A 512 -6.28 17.73 -47.41
CA LEU A 512 -6.95 17.73 -46.11
C LEU A 512 -8.16 18.69 -46.12
N MET A 513 -8.00 19.91 -46.63
CA MET A 513 -9.11 20.87 -46.69
C MET A 513 -10.28 20.35 -47.53
N THR A 514 -10.00 19.76 -48.69
CA THR A 514 -11.04 19.28 -49.60
C THR A 514 -11.76 18.02 -49.07
N ASP A 515 -11.01 17.03 -48.58
CA ASP A 515 -11.55 15.66 -48.38
C ASP A 515 -11.86 15.33 -46.91
N TRP A 516 -11.29 16.07 -45.94
CA TRP A 516 -11.32 15.65 -44.53
C TRP A 516 -12.74 15.57 -43.96
N PHE A 517 -13.09 14.42 -43.39
CA PHE A 517 -14.42 14.06 -42.88
C PHE A 517 -15.58 14.02 -43.88
N LYS A 518 -15.41 14.39 -45.16
CA LYS A 518 -16.55 14.36 -46.12
C LYS A 518 -17.13 12.96 -46.29
N ASP A 519 -16.27 11.99 -46.59
CA ASP A 519 -16.69 10.58 -46.75
C ASP A 519 -17.36 10.03 -45.47
N LEU A 520 -16.82 10.40 -44.31
CA LEU A 520 -17.38 10.00 -43.01
C LEU A 520 -18.76 10.63 -42.76
N ILE A 521 -18.93 11.91 -43.07
CA ILE A 521 -20.21 12.62 -42.96
C ILE A 521 -21.26 12.00 -43.88
N GLU A 522 -20.87 11.55 -45.08
CA GLU A 522 -21.79 10.91 -46.04
C GLU A 522 -22.13 9.46 -45.67
N SER A 523 -21.18 8.73 -45.08
CA SER A 523 -21.33 7.30 -44.76
C SER A 523 -21.90 6.99 -43.38
N THR A 524 -21.72 7.87 -42.39
CA THR A 524 -22.15 7.64 -41.01
C THR A 524 -23.66 7.85 -40.86
N ALA A 525 -24.34 6.91 -40.20
CA ALA A 525 -25.78 7.01 -39.92
C ALA A 525 -26.11 7.74 -38.61
N ASP A 526 -25.15 7.83 -37.67
CA ASP A 526 -25.33 8.48 -36.37
C ASP A 526 -25.25 10.01 -36.48
N GLU A 527 -26.40 10.67 -36.33
CA GLU A 527 -26.52 12.14 -36.36
C GLU A 527 -25.61 12.83 -35.33
N SER A 528 -25.37 12.20 -34.18
CA SER A 528 -24.52 12.80 -33.14
C SER A 528 -23.07 12.89 -33.59
N SER A 529 -22.52 11.81 -34.17
CA SER A 529 -21.17 11.79 -34.73
C SER A 529 -21.03 12.70 -35.95
N ILE A 530 -22.04 12.77 -36.83
CA ILE A 530 -22.06 13.73 -37.95
C ILE A 530 -21.90 15.16 -37.44
N SER A 531 -22.67 15.53 -36.41
CA SER A 531 -22.59 16.88 -35.83
C SER A 531 -21.19 17.19 -35.26
N VAL A 532 -20.54 16.19 -34.64
CA VAL A 532 -19.17 16.32 -34.13
C VAL A 532 -18.19 16.55 -35.28
N TYR A 533 -18.27 15.77 -36.37
CA TYR A 533 -17.40 15.93 -37.53
C TYR A 533 -17.59 17.29 -38.20
N GLN A 534 -18.83 17.75 -38.36
CA GLN A 534 -19.15 19.06 -38.92
C GLN A 534 -18.61 20.20 -38.02
N ASN A 535 -18.75 20.08 -36.70
CA ASN A 535 -18.23 21.05 -35.75
C ASN A 535 -16.70 21.10 -35.74
N ILE A 536 -16.03 19.96 -35.77
CA ILE A 536 -14.56 19.91 -35.86
C ILE A 536 -14.12 20.51 -37.20
N ARG A 537 -14.78 20.17 -38.30
CA ARG A 537 -14.46 20.69 -39.63
C ARG A 537 -14.66 22.21 -39.70
N SER A 538 -15.73 22.75 -39.13
CA SER A 538 -15.99 24.19 -39.09
C SER A 538 -14.97 24.99 -38.30
N ILE A 539 -14.34 24.40 -37.28
CA ILE A 539 -13.29 25.04 -36.49
C ILE A 539 -11.94 25.00 -37.22
N TYR A 540 -11.55 23.83 -37.74
CA TYR A 540 -10.19 23.60 -38.20
C TYR A 540 -9.96 23.84 -39.70
N ILE A 541 -10.98 23.75 -40.56
CA ILE A 541 -10.80 24.14 -41.98
C ILE A 541 -10.43 25.63 -42.10
N PRO A 542 -11.14 26.57 -41.45
CA PRO A 542 -10.75 27.97 -41.39
C PRO A 542 -9.33 28.19 -40.87
N TYR A 543 -8.95 27.44 -39.82
CA TYR A 543 -7.60 27.49 -39.26
C TYR A 543 -6.53 27.07 -40.29
N LEU A 544 -6.72 25.94 -40.97
CA LEU A 544 -5.79 25.42 -41.97
C LEU A 544 -5.66 26.36 -43.18
N ILE A 545 -6.75 27.01 -43.60
CA ILE A 545 -6.75 28.00 -44.68
C ILE A 545 -5.91 29.22 -44.28
N ILE A 546 -6.12 29.78 -43.07
CA ILE A 546 -5.36 30.92 -42.58
C ILE A 546 -3.87 30.57 -42.46
N GLU A 547 -3.54 29.40 -41.93
CA GLU A 547 -2.16 28.92 -41.84
C GLU A 547 -1.53 28.76 -43.22
N LEU A 548 -2.23 28.17 -44.19
CA LEU A 548 -1.73 28.02 -45.56
C LEU A 548 -1.53 29.37 -46.25
N LEU A 549 -2.39 30.37 -46.00
CA LEU A 549 -2.19 31.74 -46.49
C LEU A 549 -0.90 32.36 -45.93
N GLN A 550 -0.60 32.13 -44.65
CA GLN A 550 0.66 32.58 -44.05
C GLN A 550 1.86 31.86 -44.68
N VAL A 551 1.77 30.55 -44.91
CA VAL A 551 2.79 29.78 -45.63
C VAL A 551 3.08 30.40 -47.00
N TYR A 552 2.04 30.66 -47.80
CA TYR A 552 2.21 31.28 -49.12
C TYR A 552 2.78 32.70 -49.06
N THR A 553 2.33 33.49 -48.08
CA THR A 553 2.80 34.87 -47.87
C THR A 553 4.29 34.93 -47.57
N LEU A 554 4.80 33.97 -46.80
CA LEU A 554 6.24 33.82 -46.52
C LEU A 554 7.00 33.20 -47.71
N ALA A 555 6.39 32.23 -48.39
CA ALA A 555 6.97 31.55 -49.55
C ALA A 555 7.23 32.49 -50.74
N ARG A 556 6.67 33.71 -50.74
CA ARG A 556 6.97 34.76 -51.74
C ARG A 556 8.47 35.07 -51.87
N ALA A 557 9.25 34.88 -50.81
CA ALA A 557 10.69 35.06 -50.82
C ALA A 557 11.41 34.04 -51.74
N LYS A 558 10.78 32.88 -52.00
CA LYS A 558 11.24 31.89 -52.98
C LYS A 558 10.78 32.24 -54.39
N ASP A 559 9.47 32.39 -54.57
CA ASP A 559 8.81 32.58 -55.86
C ASP A 559 7.47 33.28 -55.67
N TRP A 560 7.17 34.24 -56.55
CA TRP A 560 5.91 34.99 -56.52
C TRP A 560 4.69 34.15 -56.94
N LYS A 561 4.88 32.98 -57.54
CA LYS A 561 3.76 32.06 -57.85
C LYS A 561 2.91 31.73 -56.62
N TYR A 562 3.49 31.71 -55.42
CA TYR A 562 2.76 31.39 -54.19
C TYR A 562 1.76 32.48 -53.78
N ILE A 563 1.99 33.75 -54.16
CA ILE A 563 1.00 34.82 -53.96
C ILE A 563 -0.22 34.61 -54.86
N ARG A 564 -0.02 34.14 -56.10
CA ARG A 564 -1.13 33.75 -56.98
C ARG A 564 -1.93 32.60 -56.39
N MET A 565 -1.24 31.57 -55.91
CA MET A 565 -1.87 30.44 -55.22
C MET A 565 -2.63 30.87 -53.95
N ALA A 566 -2.20 31.94 -53.27
CA ALA A 566 -2.92 32.51 -52.13
C ALA A 566 -4.21 33.23 -52.54
N PHE A 567 -4.21 33.97 -53.66
CA PHE A 567 -5.43 34.55 -54.22
C PHE A 567 -6.38 33.49 -54.77
N GLU A 568 -5.86 32.44 -55.42
CA GLU A 568 -6.65 31.26 -55.81
C GLU A 568 -7.32 30.65 -54.57
N LEU A 569 -6.59 30.47 -53.47
CA LEU A 569 -7.16 29.96 -52.23
C LEU A 569 -8.25 30.88 -51.66
N ILE A 570 -8.09 32.20 -51.74
CA ILE A 570 -9.14 33.16 -51.33
C ILE A 570 -10.39 33.00 -52.20
N ASN A 571 -10.22 32.82 -53.51
CA ASN A 571 -11.34 32.55 -54.42
C ASN A 571 -11.98 31.20 -54.14
N ASP A 572 -11.18 30.17 -53.80
CA ASP A 572 -11.67 28.85 -53.40
C ASP A 572 -12.58 28.95 -52.17
N VAL A 573 -12.32 29.88 -51.23
CA VAL A 573 -13.22 30.10 -50.08
C VAL A 573 -14.61 30.55 -50.51
N ALA A 574 -14.71 31.35 -51.57
CA ALA A 574 -15.98 31.84 -52.10
C ALA A 574 -16.61 30.90 -53.16
N ASN A 575 -15.92 29.83 -53.55
CA ASN A 575 -16.42 28.87 -54.52
C ASN A 575 -17.46 27.95 -53.88
N GLU A 576 -18.63 27.81 -54.53
CA GLU A 576 -19.75 26.98 -54.08
C GLU A 576 -19.43 25.47 -54.10
N GLU A 577 -18.40 25.05 -54.83
CA GLU A 577 -17.93 23.66 -54.84
C GLU A 577 -17.33 23.23 -53.48
N TYR A 578 -16.91 24.20 -52.66
CA TYR A 578 -16.34 23.95 -51.34
C TYR A 578 -17.26 24.49 -50.24
N ASP A 579 -17.25 23.82 -49.09
CA ASP A 579 -17.96 24.21 -47.87
C ASP A 579 -17.17 25.23 -47.00
N TYR A 580 -16.12 25.84 -47.57
CA TYR A 580 -15.18 26.70 -46.83
C TYR A 580 -15.86 27.95 -46.26
N LEU A 581 -16.69 28.65 -47.04
CA LEU A 581 -17.43 29.83 -46.57
C LEU A 581 -18.37 29.49 -45.41
N GLN A 582 -19.05 28.35 -45.49
CA GLN A 582 -19.93 27.87 -44.43
C GLN A 582 -19.15 27.57 -43.15
N CYS A 583 -17.94 26.99 -43.27
CA CYS A 583 -17.04 26.77 -42.14
C CYS A 583 -16.61 28.10 -41.48
N PHE A 584 -16.22 29.11 -42.27
CA PHE A 584 -15.86 30.44 -41.72
C PHE A 584 -17.03 31.14 -41.02
N THR A 585 -18.23 31.00 -41.57
CA THR A 585 -19.44 31.61 -41.02
C THR A 585 -19.85 30.96 -39.70
N SER A 586 -19.77 29.62 -39.63
CA SER A 586 -20.16 28.85 -38.44
C SER A 586 -19.21 29.02 -37.26
N CYS A 587 -17.90 29.19 -37.50
CA CYS A 587 -16.94 29.47 -36.43
C CYS A 587 -16.78 30.97 -36.10
N GLY A 588 -17.42 31.88 -36.86
CA GLY A 588 -17.35 33.32 -36.64
C GLY A 588 -15.99 33.97 -36.94
N ARG A 589 -15.11 33.31 -37.72
CA ARG A 589 -13.75 33.80 -38.04
C ARG A 589 -13.64 34.48 -39.41
N LEU A 590 -14.76 34.84 -40.03
CA LEU A 590 -14.76 35.47 -41.36
C LEU A 590 -14.02 36.81 -41.38
N ASP A 591 -14.18 37.63 -40.33
CA ASP A 591 -13.49 38.93 -40.23
C ASP A 591 -11.97 38.80 -40.13
N GLU A 592 -11.49 37.78 -39.41
CA GLU A 592 -10.06 37.45 -39.32
C GLU A 592 -9.51 37.08 -40.71
N PHE A 593 -10.23 36.24 -41.44
CA PHE A 593 -9.87 35.86 -42.80
C PHE A 593 -9.83 37.06 -43.76
N LEU A 594 -10.84 37.93 -43.73
CA LEU A 594 -10.88 39.14 -44.57
C LEU A 594 -9.74 40.10 -44.24
N THR A 595 -9.36 40.21 -42.97
CA THR A 595 -8.21 41.02 -42.54
C THR A 595 -6.90 40.44 -43.11
N GLN A 596 -6.72 39.11 -43.04
CA GLN A 596 -5.56 38.43 -43.63
C GLN A 596 -5.51 38.57 -45.16
N ALA A 597 -6.65 38.47 -45.84
CA ALA A 597 -6.75 38.72 -47.28
C ALA A 597 -6.35 40.18 -47.63
N GLY A 598 -6.76 41.15 -46.80
CA GLY A 598 -6.32 42.54 -46.92
C GLY A 598 -4.80 42.71 -46.76
N HIS A 599 -4.20 42.06 -45.75
CA HIS A 599 -2.74 42.06 -45.57
C HIS A 599 -1.99 41.40 -46.73
N LEU A 600 -2.55 40.34 -47.32
CA LEU A 600 -2.01 39.72 -48.53
C LEU A 600 -2.06 40.69 -49.71
N ALA A 601 -3.15 41.44 -49.89
CA ALA A 601 -3.25 42.45 -50.95
C ALA A 601 -2.23 43.59 -50.80
N VAL A 602 -1.98 44.03 -49.57
CA VAL A 602 -0.89 44.99 -49.27
C VAL A 602 0.47 44.40 -49.66
N THR A 603 0.73 43.15 -49.29
CA THR A 603 1.96 42.44 -49.66
C THR A 603 2.12 42.32 -51.18
N ALA A 604 1.04 42.00 -51.89
CA ALA A 604 1.02 41.87 -53.34
C ALA A 604 1.31 43.22 -54.05
N SER A 605 0.95 44.34 -53.42
CA SER A 605 1.20 45.69 -53.96
C SER A 605 2.69 46.06 -54.04
N GLU A 606 3.60 45.30 -53.40
CA GLU A 606 5.06 45.44 -53.56
C GLU A 606 5.51 45.35 -55.05
N ARG A 607 4.71 44.70 -55.92
CA ARG A 607 4.92 44.61 -57.38
C ARG A 607 3.98 45.50 -58.22
N GLY A 608 3.33 46.48 -57.60
CA GLY A 608 2.35 47.36 -58.26
C GLY A 608 1.07 46.61 -58.68
N ALA A 609 0.28 47.19 -59.59
CA ALA A 609 -1.02 46.66 -60.00
C ALA A 609 -0.95 45.22 -60.56
N SER A 610 0.15 44.85 -61.23
CA SER A 610 0.36 43.48 -61.71
C SER A 610 0.46 42.46 -60.58
N GLY A 611 0.92 42.83 -59.39
CA GLY A 611 1.02 41.90 -58.26
C GLY A 611 -0.33 41.50 -57.67
N ILE A 612 -1.36 42.34 -57.83
CA ILE A 612 -2.71 42.12 -57.28
C ILE A 612 -3.61 41.38 -58.27
N PHE A 613 -3.41 41.58 -59.58
CA PHE A 613 -4.31 41.09 -60.63
C PHE A 613 -3.68 40.08 -61.61
N THR A 614 -2.43 39.64 -61.40
CA THR A 614 -1.81 38.52 -62.17
C THR A 614 -1.41 37.38 -61.27
#